data_AF-A0A0G0U1F1-F1
#
_entry.id   AF-A0A0G0U1F1-F1
#
_cell.length_a   1.000
_cell.length_b   1.000
_cell.length_c   1.000
_cell.angle_alpha   90.00
_cell.angle_beta   90.00
_cell.angle_gamma   90.00
#
_symmetry.space_group_name_H-M   'P 1'
#
loop_
_entity.id
_entity.type
_entity.pdbx_description
1 polymer ?
#
loop_
_entity_poly.entity_id
_entity_poly.type
_entity_poly.pdbx_seq_one_letter_code
_entity_poly.pdbx_strand_id
1 'polypeptide(L)'
;MNLNKSFKLIVAVSISGLAGIIGSAFTMLAIQSGWYAALVKPSLNPPGWIFGPVWTTLYLLMGVSVWLIWEEMGSRLHGNDSRGIRNDNKEGENDRKIKIALVIFDIQLILNVFWSIIFFGLRSPGMAFVEIIFLWLAILGTIVLFAKISRPAAWLLIPYIIWVSFAGYLNFSIWQLSKKGLERVACTLEAKLCPDGSAVGRTGPKCEFAKCPGESQ
;
A
#
# COMPACT_ATOMS: atom_id res chain seq x y z
N MET A 1 15.15 -30.12 5.98
CA MET A 1 13.75 -30.62 6.05
C MET A 1 13.12 -30.45 4.69
N ASN A 2 12.65 -31.54 4.07
CA ASN A 2 11.85 -31.47 2.84
C ASN A 2 10.48 -30.90 3.17
N LEU A 3 10.34 -29.58 3.03
CA LEU A 3 9.07 -28.90 3.25
C LEU A 3 8.10 -29.31 2.13
N ASN A 4 6.94 -29.83 2.52
CA ASN A 4 5.87 -30.19 1.58
C ASN A 4 5.43 -28.95 0.78
N LYS A 5 5.11 -29.12 -0.51
CA LYS A 5 4.69 -28.01 -1.38
C LYS A 5 3.56 -27.17 -0.77
N SER A 6 2.58 -27.85 -0.18
CA SER A 6 1.45 -27.22 0.52
C SER A 6 1.90 -26.40 1.73
N PHE A 7 2.90 -26.86 2.47
CA PHE A 7 3.43 -26.12 3.61
C PHE A 7 4.11 -24.82 3.17
N LYS A 8 4.94 -24.86 2.12
CA LYS A 8 5.58 -23.65 1.58
C LYS A 8 4.55 -22.63 1.09
N LEU A 9 3.48 -23.10 0.44
CA LEU A 9 2.39 -22.25 -0.01
C LEU A 9 1.71 -21.55 1.18
N ILE A 10 1.39 -22.31 2.23
CA ILE A 10 0.79 -21.77 3.46
C ILE A 10 1.72 -20.70 4.05
N VAL A 11 3.02 -20.98 4.19
CA VAL A 11 3.99 -20.01 4.72
C VAL A 11 4.03 -18.73 3.89
N ALA A 12 4.14 -18.83 2.57
CA ALA A 12 4.22 -17.69 1.67
C ALA A 12 2.96 -16.79 1.73
N VAL A 13 1.78 -17.43 1.74
CA VAL A 13 0.49 -16.74 1.85
C VAL A 13 0.33 -16.13 3.24
N SER A 14 0.72 -16.83 4.31
CA SER A 14 0.66 -16.33 5.67
C SER A 14 1.57 -15.12 5.87
N ILE A 15 2.81 -15.13 5.36
CA ILE A 15 3.73 -13.98 5.46
C ILE A 15 3.14 -12.75 4.76
N SER A 16 2.64 -12.94 3.54
CA SER A 16 2.01 -11.85 2.78
C SER A 16 0.75 -11.32 3.49
N GLY A 17 -0.11 -12.23 3.97
CA GLY A 17 -1.32 -11.87 4.71
C GLY A 17 -1.03 -11.16 6.03
N LEU A 18 0.02 -11.55 6.76
CA LEU A 18 0.44 -10.89 8.01
C LEU A 18 0.83 -9.43 7.77
N ALA A 19 1.56 -9.13 6.70
CA ALA A 19 1.85 -7.75 6.31
C ALA A 19 0.56 -6.95 6.08
N GLY A 20 -0.43 -7.57 5.42
CA GLY A 20 -1.76 -6.99 5.25
C GLY A 20 -2.50 -6.74 6.56
N ILE A 21 -2.44 -7.66 7.51
CA ILE A 21 -3.04 -7.50 8.83
C ILE A 21 -2.40 -6.32 9.56
N ILE A 22 -1.07 -6.24 9.57
CA ILE A 22 -0.34 -5.14 10.21
C ILE A 22 -0.74 -3.80 9.57
N GLY A 23 -0.72 -3.69 8.24
CA GLY A 23 -1.13 -2.47 7.54
C GLY A 23 -2.59 -2.09 7.79
N SER A 24 -3.48 -3.09 7.84
CA SER A 24 -4.91 -2.89 8.11
C SER A 24 -5.19 -2.36 9.52
N ALA A 25 -4.38 -2.73 10.52
CA ALA A 25 -4.52 -2.24 11.88
C ALA A 25 -4.37 -0.71 11.94
N PHE A 26 -3.36 -0.15 11.27
CA PHE A 26 -3.17 1.30 11.20
C PHE A 26 -4.29 2.00 10.41
N THR A 27 -4.72 1.38 9.31
CA THR A 27 -5.87 1.89 8.53
C THR A 27 -7.14 1.97 9.37
N MET A 28 -7.45 0.92 10.15
CA MET A 28 -8.62 0.88 11.02
C MET A 28 -8.57 1.93 12.13
N LEU A 29 -7.41 2.14 12.76
CA LEU A 29 -7.23 3.18 13.77
C LEU A 29 -7.53 4.58 13.21
N ALA A 30 -7.07 4.87 11.99
CA ALA A 30 -7.34 6.16 11.35
C ALA A 30 -8.81 6.33 10.95
N ILE A 31 -9.50 5.26 10.55
CA ILE A 31 -10.94 5.28 10.26
C ILE A 31 -11.74 5.51 11.54
N GLN A 32 -11.45 4.78 12.62
CA GLN A 32 -12.13 4.91 13.92
C GLN A 32 -11.93 6.29 14.55
N SER A 33 -10.75 6.89 14.38
CA SER A 33 -10.48 8.25 14.86
C SER A 33 -11.25 9.36 14.11
N GLY A 34 -11.94 9.02 13.01
CA GLY A 34 -12.64 9.99 12.17
C GLY A 34 -11.73 10.83 11.27
N TRP A 35 -10.41 10.79 11.46
CA TRP A 35 -9.44 11.57 10.69
C TRP A 35 -9.56 11.32 9.18
N TYR A 36 -9.57 10.06 8.76
CA TYR A 36 -9.69 9.73 7.33
C TYR A 36 -11.03 10.19 6.75
N ALA A 37 -12.12 10.15 7.54
CA ALA A 37 -13.43 10.62 7.10
C ALA A 37 -13.45 12.13 6.86
N ALA A 38 -12.77 12.91 7.70
CA ALA A 38 -12.70 14.38 7.63
C ALA A 38 -11.90 14.90 6.42
N LEU A 39 -10.99 14.11 5.86
CA LEU A 39 -10.21 14.50 4.68
C LEU A 39 -11.13 14.77 3.47
N VAL A 40 -10.85 15.87 2.76
CA VAL A 40 -11.38 16.10 1.42
C VAL A 40 -10.70 15.13 0.47
N LYS A 41 -11.51 14.33 -0.23
CA LYS A 41 -11.05 13.28 -1.15
C LYS A 41 -11.46 13.64 -2.58
N PRO A 42 -10.69 13.22 -3.60
CA PRO A 42 -11.10 13.40 -4.99
C PRO A 42 -12.38 12.63 -5.30
N SER A 43 -13.08 13.03 -6.36
CA SER A 43 -14.33 12.36 -6.83
C SER A 43 -14.15 10.89 -7.18
N LEU A 44 -12.93 10.49 -7.58
CA LEU A 44 -12.57 9.10 -7.92
C LEU A 44 -12.22 8.23 -6.71
N ASN A 45 -12.38 8.72 -5.47
CA ASN A 45 -12.16 7.89 -4.29
C ASN A 45 -13.31 6.89 -4.09
N PRO A 46 -13.05 5.57 -4.13
CA PRO A 46 -14.10 4.56 -4.03
C PRO A 46 -14.67 4.48 -2.62
N PRO A 47 -15.87 3.90 -2.46
CA PRO A 47 -16.38 3.48 -1.16
C PRO A 47 -15.34 2.72 -0.32
N GLY A 48 -15.25 3.03 0.97
CA GLY A 48 -14.22 2.49 1.87
C GLY A 48 -14.20 0.96 1.98
N TRP A 49 -15.34 0.29 1.78
CA TRP A 49 -15.42 -1.17 1.84
C TRP A 49 -14.69 -1.87 0.69
N ILE A 50 -14.44 -1.20 -0.45
CA ILE A 50 -13.75 -1.80 -1.61
C ILE A 50 -12.28 -2.11 -1.31
N PHE A 51 -11.64 -1.32 -0.43
CA PHE A 51 -10.23 -1.51 -0.10
C PHE A 51 -9.96 -2.87 0.56
N GLY A 52 -10.87 -3.37 1.40
CA GLY A 52 -10.70 -4.63 2.12
C GLY A 52 -10.58 -5.86 1.20
N PRO A 53 -11.60 -6.13 0.35
CA PRO A 53 -11.55 -7.21 -0.63
C PRO A 53 -10.36 -7.09 -1.59
N VAL A 54 -10.09 -5.89 -2.13
CA VAL A 54 -8.98 -5.70 -3.06
C VAL A 54 -7.65 -6.05 -2.41
N TRP A 55 -7.34 -5.49 -1.24
CA TRP A 55 -6.09 -5.80 -0.54
C TRP A 55 -5.99 -7.28 -0.17
N THR A 56 -7.08 -7.89 0.30
CA THR A 56 -7.10 -9.34 0.60
C THR A 56 -6.74 -10.17 -0.63
N THR A 57 -7.36 -9.88 -1.77
CA THR A 57 -7.03 -10.57 -3.03
C THR A 57 -5.58 -10.33 -3.42
N LEU A 58 -5.06 -9.11 -3.32
CA LEU A 58 -3.67 -8.81 -3.66
C LEU A 58 -2.67 -9.56 -2.78
N TYR A 59 -2.91 -9.66 -1.47
CA TYR A 59 -2.05 -10.44 -0.56
C TYR A 59 -2.05 -11.93 -0.86
N LEU A 60 -3.20 -12.49 -1.27
CA LEU A 60 -3.25 -13.86 -1.76
C LEU A 60 -2.43 -14.04 -3.04
N LEU A 61 -2.57 -13.13 -4.01
CA LEU A 61 -1.82 -13.18 -5.27
C LEU A 61 -0.31 -13.03 -5.04
N MET A 62 0.12 -12.14 -4.14
CA MET A 62 1.51 -11.97 -3.73
C MET A 62 2.06 -13.25 -3.10
N GLY A 63 1.31 -13.86 -2.17
CA GLY A 63 1.70 -15.11 -1.54
C GLY A 63 1.86 -16.28 -2.52
N VAL A 64 0.93 -16.43 -3.46
CA VAL A 64 1.04 -17.43 -4.53
C VAL A 64 2.22 -17.12 -5.47
N SER A 65 2.43 -15.85 -5.80
CA SER A 65 3.53 -15.40 -6.66
C SER A 65 4.90 -15.76 -6.08
N VAL A 66 5.15 -15.44 -4.81
CA VAL A 66 6.44 -15.76 -4.16
C VAL A 66 6.60 -17.27 -3.92
N TRP A 67 5.51 -18.00 -3.68
CA TRP A 67 5.54 -19.46 -3.59
C TRP A 67 6.02 -20.11 -4.90
N LEU A 68 5.56 -19.63 -6.07
CA LEU A 68 6.02 -20.13 -7.37
C LEU A 68 7.54 -19.93 -7.56
N ILE A 69 8.09 -18.81 -7.08
CA ILE A 69 9.54 -18.54 -7.14
C ILE A 69 10.30 -19.42 -6.16
N TRP A 70 9.76 -19.65 -4.96
CA TRP A 70 10.38 -20.55 -3.98
C TRP A 70 10.39 -22.02 -4.44
N GLU A 71 9.35 -22.45 -5.14
CA GLU A 71 9.30 -23.81 -5.72
C GLU A 71 10.34 -24.03 -6.82
N GLU A 72 10.69 -22.99 -7.59
CA GLU A 72 11.76 -23.06 -8.59
C GLU A 72 13.14 -23.27 -7.96
N MET A 73 13.35 -22.78 -6.73
CA MET A 73 14.56 -23.05 -5.94
C MET A 73 14.59 -24.47 -5.38
N GLY A 74 13.45 -24.95 -4.85
CA GLY A 74 13.37 -26.25 -4.18
C GLY A 74 13.34 -27.46 -5.12
N SER A 75 12.77 -27.30 -6.32
CA SER A 75 12.65 -28.40 -7.30
C SER A 75 13.99 -28.84 -7.88
N ARG A 76 15.04 -28.01 -7.76
CA ARG A 76 16.38 -28.28 -8.30
C ARG A 76 17.26 -29.09 -7.36
N LEU A 77 17.00 -29.05 -6.05
CA LEU A 77 17.74 -29.83 -5.04
C LEU A 77 17.37 -31.33 -5.01
N HIS A 78 16.22 -31.71 -5.58
CA HIS A 78 15.71 -33.09 -5.61
C HIS A 78 15.93 -33.83 -6.93
N GLY A 79 16.65 -33.22 -7.87
CA GLY A 79 17.09 -33.90 -9.09
C GLY A 79 18.05 -35.03 -8.73
N ASN A 80 17.52 -36.26 -8.70
CA ASN A 80 18.25 -37.51 -8.56
C ASN A 80 19.18 -37.65 -9.79
N ASP A 81 20.35 -37.02 -9.72
CA ASP A 81 21.29 -36.93 -10.84
C ASP A 81 22.46 -37.90 -10.62
N SER A 82 22.27 -39.12 -11.11
CA SER A 82 23.38 -40.07 -11.31
C SER A 82 23.99 -39.97 -12.72
N ARG A 83 23.62 -39.00 -13.56
CA ARG A 83 24.12 -38.90 -14.94
C ARG A 83 24.05 -37.46 -15.49
N GLY A 84 25.03 -36.64 -15.14
CA GLY A 84 25.24 -35.37 -15.83
C GLY A 84 26.42 -34.60 -15.25
N ILE A 85 27.33 -34.16 -16.10
CA ILE A 85 28.36 -33.18 -15.74
C ILE A 85 27.64 -31.90 -15.31
N ARG A 86 27.44 -31.72 -13.99
CA ARG A 86 26.89 -30.50 -13.40
C ARG A 86 27.87 -29.36 -13.64
N ASN A 87 27.35 -28.26 -14.19
CA ASN A 87 28.13 -27.04 -14.36
C ASN A 87 27.82 -26.14 -13.16
N ASP A 88 28.51 -26.41 -12.03
CA ASP A 88 28.27 -25.80 -10.71
C ASP A 88 28.19 -24.27 -10.75
N ASN A 89 28.94 -23.64 -11.66
CA ASN A 89 28.94 -22.18 -11.86
C ASN A 89 27.59 -21.63 -12.32
N LYS A 90 26.86 -22.33 -13.20
CA LYS A 90 25.56 -21.90 -13.73
C LYS A 90 24.43 -22.10 -12.72
N GLU A 91 24.55 -23.12 -11.88
CA GLU A 91 23.57 -23.45 -10.84
C GLU A 91 23.64 -22.41 -9.70
N GLY A 92 24.85 -22.07 -9.23
CA GLY A 92 25.05 -21.03 -8.23
C GLY A 92 24.59 -19.63 -8.67
N GLU A 93 24.67 -19.31 -9.96
CA GLU A 93 24.20 -18.03 -10.50
C GLU A 93 22.67 -17.91 -10.44
N ASN A 94 21.92 -18.97 -10.77
CA ASN A 94 20.46 -18.96 -10.71
C ASN A 94 19.95 -18.91 -9.27
N ASP A 95 20.57 -19.64 -8.35
CA ASP A 95 20.22 -19.59 -6.93
C ASP A 95 20.41 -18.19 -6.36
N ARG A 96 21.49 -17.50 -6.76
CA ARG A 96 21.72 -16.11 -6.40
C ARG A 96 20.63 -15.19 -6.94
N LYS A 97 20.20 -15.36 -8.20
CA LYS A 97 19.10 -14.58 -8.80
C LYS A 97 17.79 -14.78 -8.04
N ILE A 98 17.44 -16.01 -7.67
CA ILE A 98 16.22 -16.31 -6.91
C ILE A 98 16.30 -15.67 -5.53
N LYS A 99 17.42 -15.80 -4.80
CA LYS A 99 17.60 -15.16 -3.49
C LYS A 99 17.45 -13.64 -3.56
N ILE A 100 18.05 -13.00 -4.58
CA ILE A 100 17.88 -11.56 -4.80
C ILE A 100 16.42 -11.22 -5.06
N ALA A 101 15.71 -11.99 -5.89
CA ALA A 101 14.31 -11.76 -6.19
C ALA A 101 13.42 -11.87 -4.92
N LEU A 102 13.69 -12.83 -4.05
CA LEU A 102 13.00 -12.99 -2.76
C LEU A 102 13.28 -11.81 -1.81
N VAL A 103 14.53 -11.36 -1.70
CA VAL A 103 14.89 -10.19 -0.88
C VAL A 103 14.18 -8.93 -1.37
N ILE A 104 14.12 -8.71 -2.69
CA ILE A 104 13.40 -7.56 -3.27
C ILE A 104 11.89 -7.66 -3.02
N PHE A 105 11.31 -8.88 -3.05
CA PHE A 105 9.93 -9.13 -2.67
C PHE A 105 9.66 -8.79 -1.19
N ASP A 106 10.57 -9.15 -0.28
CA ASP A 106 10.44 -8.82 1.14
C ASP A 106 10.55 -7.30 1.37
N ILE A 107 11.45 -6.63 0.65
CA ILE A 107 11.58 -5.17 0.70
C ILE A 107 10.28 -4.49 0.25
N GLN A 108 9.67 -4.91 -0.85
CA GLN A 108 8.40 -4.31 -1.27
C GLN A 108 7.27 -4.58 -0.26
N LEU A 109 7.28 -5.74 0.41
CA LEU A 109 6.27 -6.08 1.41
C LEU A 109 6.41 -5.21 2.67
N ILE A 110 7.66 -4.95 3.10
CA ILE A 110 7.95 -4.04 4.22
C ILE A 110 7.54 -2.61 3.89
N LEU A 111 7.88 -2.13 2.68
CA LEU A 111 7.45 -0.83 2.19
C LEU A 111 5.92 -0.70 2.20
N ASN A 112 5.20 -1.75 1.76
CA ASN A 112 3.74 -1.77 1.82
C ASN A 112 3.18 -1.53 3.24
N VAL A 113 3.78 -2.17 4.25
CA VAL A 113 3.42 -1.94 5.66
C VAL A 113 3.76 -0.51 6.08
N PHE A 114 4.94 -0.02 5.73
CA PHE A 114 5.36 1.34 6.06
C PHE A 114 4.45 2.41 5.46
N TRP A 115 3.93 2.20 4.25
CA TRP A 115 2.96 3.12 3.65
C TRP A 115 1.77 3.35 4.58
N SER A 116 1.19 2.27 5.11
CA SER A 116 0.05 2.33 6.03
C SER A 116 0.40 3.06 7.32
N ILE A 117 1.59 2.82 7.86
CA ILE A 117 2.09 3.49 9.08
C ILE A 117 2.27 5.00 8.84
N ILE A 118 2.87 5.39 7.73
CA ILE A 118 3.15 6.80 7.43
C ILE A 118 1.85 7.55 7.10
N PHE A 119 1.00 6.98 6.27
CA PHE A 119 -0.24 7.63 5.84
C PHE A 119 -1.25 7.72 6.98
N PHE A 120 -1.55 6.60 7.66
CA PHE A 120 -2.61 6.52 8.67
C PHE A 120 -2.10 6.72 10.09
N GLY A 121 -0.93 6.16 10.43
CA GLY A 121 -0.34 6.29 11.76
C GLY A 121 0.23 7.69 12.00
N LEU A 122 1.14 8.15 11.14
CA LEU A 122 1.75 9.48 11.22
C LEU A 122 0.88 10.59 10.61
N ARG A 123 -0.24 10.23 9.97
CA ARG A 123 -1.20 11.18 9.35
C ARG A 123 -0.51 12.14 8.38
N SER A 124 0.50 11.66 7.64
CA SER A 124 1.32 12.47 6.75
C SER A 124 1.19 12.01 5.29
N PRO A 125 0.18 12.52 4.54
CA PRO A 125 0.01 12.19 3.13
C PRO A 125 1.23 12.50 2.27
N GLY A 126 1.95 13.60 2.56
CA GLY A 126 3.13 13.99 1.78
C GLY A 126 4.29 13.00 1.89
N MET A 127 4.59 12.52 3.10
CA MET A 127 5.62 11.50 3.29
C MET A 127 5.20 10.14 2.72
N ALA A 128 3.91 9.80 2.86
CA ALA A 128 3.36 8.58 2.29
C ALA A 128 3.40 8.58 0.75
N PHE A 129 3.29 9.75 0.11
CA PHE A 129 3.47 9.86 -1.34
C PHE A 129 4.91 9.62 -1.78
N VAL A 130 5.90 10.05 -1.00
CA VAL A 130 7.31 9.75 -1.29
C VAL A 130 7.56 8.24 -1.11
N GLU A 131 7.04 7.66 -0.04
CA GLU A 131 7.17 6.22 0.22
C GLU A 131 6.50 5.39 -0.88
N ILE A 132 5.29 5.74 -1.33
CA ILE A 132 4.58 4.92 -2.34
C ILE A 132 5.31 4.88 -3.68
N ILE A 133 6.15 5.87 -4.00
CA ILE A 133 7.05 5.84 -5.17
C ILE A 133 8.12 4.77 -5.00
N PHE A 134 8.75 4.68 -3.82
CA PHE A 134 9.72 3.62 -3.52
C PHE A 134 9.06 2.24 -3.55
N LEU A 135 7.87 2.11 -2.98
CA LEU A 135 7.08 0.89 -3.06
C LEU A 135 6.81 0.50 -4.52
N TRP A 136 6.34 1.43 -5.33
CA TRP A 136 6.04 1.19 -6.74
C TRP A 136 7.26 0.69 -7.52
N LEU A 137 8.43 1.31 -7.30
CA LEU A 137 9.70 0.89 -7.90
C LEU A 137 10.13 -0.51 -7.43
N ALA A 138 9.95 -0.82 -6.14
CA ALA A 138 10.24 -2.14 -5.59
C ALA A 138 9.32 -3.22 -6.17
N ILE A 139 8.03 -2.91 -6.38
CA ILE A 139 7.08 -3.81 -7.05
C ILE A 139 7.49 -4.04 -8.51
N LEU A 140 7.82 -2.97 -9.25
CA LEU A 140 8.30 -3.10 -10.62
C LEU A 140 9.57 -3.95 -10.70
N GLY A 141 10.53 -3.71 -9.80
CA GLY A 141 11.75 -4.52 -9.68
C GLY A 141 11.43 -6.00 -9.42
N THR A 142 10.48 -6.28 -8.53
CA THR A 142 10.00 -7.63 -8.23
C THR A 142 9.41 -8.28 -9.49
N ILE A 143 8.53 -7.59 -10.21
CA ILE A 143 7.90 -8.09 -11.46
C ILE A 143 8.97 -8.43 -12.50
N VAL A 144 9.94 -7.54 -12.72
CA VAL A 144 11.01 -7.75 -13.71
C VAL A 144 11.88 -8.95 -13.33
N LEU A 145 12.23 -9.11 -12.06
CA LEU A 145 13.02 -10.25 -11.58
C LEU A 145 12.22 -11.55 -11.67
N PHE A 146 10.95 -11.54 -11.25
CA PHE A 146 10.08 -12.71 -11.30
C PHE A 146 9.82 -13.12 -12.75
N ALA A 147 9.66 -12.18 -13.69
CA ALA A 147 9.44 -12.49 -15.10
C ALA A 147 10.62 -13.23 -15.75
N LYS A 148 11.84 -13.02 -15.25
CA LYS A 148 13.04 -13.75 -15.69
C LYS A 148 13.13 -15.18 -15.13
N ILE A 149 12.41 -15.48 -14.04
CA ILE A 149 12.42 -16.78 -13.36
C ILE A 149 11.16 -17.57 -13.73
N SER A 150 9.97 -17.00 -13.48
CA SER A 150 8.66 -17.58 -13.72
C SER A 150 7.67 -16.52 -14.19
N ARG A 151 7.27 -16.59 -15.47
CA ARG A 151 6.27 -15.68 -16.05
C ARG A 151 4.93 -15.69 -15.30
N PRO A 152 4.37 -16.86 -14.90
CA PRO A 152 3.15 -16.88 -14.10
C PRO A 152 3.26 -16.09 -12.79
N ALA A 153 4.39 -16.18 -12.09
CA ALA A 153 4.61 -15.43 -10.86
C ALA A 153 4.55 -13.90 -11.09
N ALA A 154 5.15 -13.42 -12.17
CA ALA A 154 5.11 -12.00 -12.53
C ALA A 154 3.70 -11.52 -12.89
N TRP A 155 2.93 -12.31 -13.66
CA TRP A 155 1.56 -11.94 -14.03
C TRP A 155 0.63 -11.75 -12.83
N LEU A 156 0.81 -12.53 -11.76
CA LEU A 156 0.05 -12.39 -10.52
C LEU A 156 0.28 -11.06 -9.80
N LEU A 157 1.40 -10.37 -10.07
CA LEU A 157 1.73 -9.07 -9.48
C LEU A 157 1.26 -7.88 -10.34
N ILE A 158 0.75 -8.11 -11.55
CA ILE A 158 0.24 -7.04 -12.42
C ILE A 158 -0.99 -6.33 -11.81
N PRO A 159 -2.01 -7.03 -11.28
CA PRO A 159 -3.10 -6.37 -10.58
C PRO A 159 -2.64 -5.51 -9.41
N TYR A 160 -1.55 -5.91 -8.75
CA TYR A 160 -0.98 -5.18 -7.62
C TYR A 160 -0.37 -3.85 -8.04
N ILE A 161 0.50 -3.81 -9.05
CA ILE A 161 1.11 -2.54 -9.50
C ILE A 161 0.06 -1.58 -10.07
N ILE A 162 -0.99 -2.09 -10.72
CA ILE A 162 -2.13 -1.28 -11.18
C ILE A 162 -2.83 -0.63 -9.99
N TRP A 163 -3.13 -1.42 -8.96
CA TRP A 163 -3.77 -0.90 -7.74
C TRP A 163 -2.89 0.12 -7.01
N VAL A 164 -1.59 -0.12 -6.88
CA VAL A 164 -0.67 0.82 -6.23
C VAL A 164 -0.51 2.10 -7.05
N SER A 165 -0.61 2.03 -8.37
CA SER A 165 -0.66 3.23 -9.22
C SER A 165 -1.91 4.07 -8.93
N PHE A 166 -3.06 3.42 -8.78
CA PHE A 166 -4.31 4.07 -8.37
C PHE A 166 -4.22 4.66 -6.95
N ALA A 167 -3.66 3.91 -6.00
CA ALA A 167 -3.43 4.39 -4.63
C ALA A 167 -2.48 5.58 -4.61
N GLY A 168 -1.45 5.59 -5.46
CA GLY A 168 -0.54 6.72 -5.65
C GLY A 168 -1.28 7.97 -6.13
N TYR A 169 -2.17 7.83 -7.11
CA TYR A 169 -3.03 8.93 -7.57
C TYR A 169 -3.92 9.48 -6.43
N LEU A 170 -4.57 8.61 -5.66
CA LEU A 170 -5.40 9.03 -4.53
C LEU A 170 -4.58 9.75 -3.45
N ASN A 171 -3.43 9.18 -3.08
CA ASN A 171 -2.53 9.75 -2.08
C ASN A 171 -2.03 11.14 -2.50
N PHE A 172 -1.58 11.28 -3.75
CA PHE A 172 -1.18 12.56 -4.32
C PHE A 172 -2.32 13.59 -4.31
N SER A 173 -3.52 13.17 -4.72
CA SER A 173 -4.70 14.04 -4.72
C SER A 173 -5.03 14.54 -3.31
N ILE A 174 -5.00 13.65 -2.31
CA ILE A 174 -5.19 14.01 -0.90
C ILE A 174 -4.10 14.98 -0.44
N TRP A 175 -2.83 14.71 -0.75
CA TRP A 175 -1.72 15.59 -0.39
C TRP A 175 -1.87 17.00 -0.99
N GLN A 176 -2.28 17.11 -2.26
CA GLN A 176 -2.56 18.40 -2.89
C GLN A 176 -3.71 19.14 -2.21
N LEU A 177 -4.79 18.44 -1.88
CA LEU A 177 -5.95 19.03 -1.19
C LEU A 177 -5.60 19.49 0.23
N SER A 178 -4.80 18.71 0.96
CA SER A 178 -4.27 19.09 2.26
C SER A 178 -3.37 20.32 2.19
N LYS A 179 -2.49 20.41 1.18
CA LYS A 179 -1.65 21.60 0.96
C LYS A 179 -2.46 22.86 0.65
N LYS A 180 -3.59 22.73 -0.04
CA LYS A 180 -4.48 23.85 -0.35
C LYS A 180 -5.32 24.32 0.86
N GLY A 181 -5.12 23.75 2.05
CA GLY A 181 -5.85 24.14 3.27
C GLY A 181 -7.34 23.77 3.24
N LEU A 182 -7.77 22.90 2.33
CA LEU A 182 -9.13 22.35 2.29
C LEU A 182 -9.29 21.22 3.30
N GLU A 183 -8.96 21.50 4.56
CA GLU A 183 -9.39 20.63 5.67
C GLU A 183 -10.87 20.92 5.91
N ARG A 184 -11.75 19.93 5.72
CA ARG A 184 -13.18 20.10 6.04
C ARG A 184 -13.32 20.12 7.56
N VAL A 185 -13.07 21.28 8.14
CA VAL A 185 -13.31 21.51 9.56
C VAL A 185 -14.80 21.69 9.74
N ALA A 186 -15.45 20.65 10.28
CA ALA A 186 -16.85 20.73 10.68
C ALA A 186 -16.93 21.60 11.94
N CYS A 187 -17.36 22.84 11.78
CA CYS A 187 -17.57 23.76 12.88
C CYS A 187 -18.99 23.60 13.44
N THR A 188 -19.17 23.94 14.72
CA THR A 188 -20.50 23.95 15.35
C THR A 188 -21.41 24.94 14.61
N LEU A 189 -22.69 24.57 14.48
CA LEU A 189 -23.73 25.41 13.85
C LEU A 189 -24.21 26.51 14.80
N GLU A 190 -23.28 27.33 15.27
CA GLU A 190 -23.55 28.51 16.08
C GLU A 190 -23.61 29.75 15.17
N ALA A 191 -24.52 30.67 15.47
CA ALA A 191 -24.64 31.94 14.76
C ALA A 191 -24.25 33.10 15.69
N LYS A 192 -23.41 34.02 15.19
CA LYS A 192 -23.12 35.32 15.81
C LYS A 192 -23.97 36.38 15.14
N LEU A 193 -24.72 37.16 15.93
CA LEU A 193 -25.42 38.34 15.41
C LEU A 193 -24.42 39.47 15.12
N CYS A 194 -24.60 40.09 13.97
CA CYS A 194 -23.84 41.25 13.51
C CYS A 194 -24.55 42.56 13.86
N PRO A 195 -23.82 43.70 13.93
CA PRO A 195 -24.41 45.00 14.26
C PRO A 195 -25.52 45.46 13.29
N ASP A 196 -25.51 44.96 12.06
CA ASP A 196 -26.51 45.22 11.01
C ASP A 196 -27.77 44.32 11.12
N GLY A 197 -27.83 43.43 12.12
CA GLY A 197 -28.93 42.47 12.30
C GLY A 197 -28.78 41.18 11.47
N SER A 198 -27.73 41.05 10.67
CA SER A 198 -27.40 39.80 9.99
C SER A 198 -26.80 38.77 10.97
N ALA A 199 -26.66 37.52 10.54
CA ALA A 199 -26.07 36.46 11.33
C ALA A 199 -24.99 35.72 10.54
N VAL A 200 -23.88 35.42 11.19
CA VAL A 200 -22.72 34.72 10.60
C VAL A 200 -22.42 33.44 11.37
N GLY A 201 -22.12 32.36 10.64
CA GLY A 201 -21.72 31.07 11.20
C GLY A 201 -20.21 30.97 11.42
N ARG A 202 -19.76 29.89 12.07
CA ARG A 202 -18.34 29.54 12.15
C ARG A 202 -17.84 29.01 10.81
N THR A 203 -16.64 29.41 10.43
CA THR A 203 -15.96 28.96 9.21
C THR A 203 -14.62 28.29 9.55
N GLY A 204 -14.34 27.17 8.89
CA GLY A 204 -13.05 26.50 9.01
C GLY A 204 -11.91 27.34 8.40
N PRO A 205 -10.63 27.08 8.75
CA PRO A 205 -10.15 25.93 9.52
C PRO A 205 -10.02 26.15 11.04
N LYS A 206 -10.12 27.37 11.55
CA LYS A 206 -10.04 27.66 13.01
C LYS A 206 -11.39 27.63 13.73
N CYS A 207 -12.49 27.42 13.00
CA CYS A 207 -13.85 27.55 13.52
C CYS A 207 -14.13 28.89 14.20
N GLU A 208 -13.55 29.96 13.66
CA GLU A 208 -13.86 31.32 14.05
C GLU A 208 -15.14 31.77 13.34
N PHE A 209 -15.89 32.69 13.95
CA PHE A 209 -17.04 33.29 13.27
C PHE A 209 -16.57 34.01 12.00
N ALA A 210 -17.29 33.85 10.90
CA ALA A 210 -17.07 34.68 9.73
C ALA A 210 -17.23 36.17 10.10
N LYS A 211 -16.51 37.05 9.41
CA LYS A 211 -16.61 38.50 9.65
C LYS A 211 -17.99 39.01 9.30
N CYS A 212 -18.46 40.01 10.04
CA CYS A 212 -19.73 40.65 9.77
C CYS A 212 -19.65 41.51 8.49
N PRO A 213 -20.76 41.68 7.75
CA PRO A 213 -20.79 42.57 6.59
C PRO A 213 -20.34 43.98 6.99
N GLY A 214 -19.30 44.51 6.34
CA GLY A 214 -18.74 45.84 6.62
C GLY A 214 -17.47 45.88 7.48
N GLU A 215 -17.02 44.77 8.07
CA GLU A 215 -15.68 44.67 8.66
C GLU A 215 -14.63 44.42 7.56
N SER A 216 -13.66 45.33 7.40
CA SER A 216 -12.54 45.15 6.46
C SER A 216 -11.49 44.16 7.00
N GLN A 217 -10.63 43.66 6.09
CA GLN A 217 -9.63 42.60 6.32
C GLN A 217 -8.66 42.90 7.47
#